data_AF-A0A821CA78-F1
#
_entry.id   AF-A0A821CA78-F1
#
_cell.length_a   1.000
_cell.length_b   1.000
_cell.length_c   1.000
_cell.angle_alpha   90.00
_cell.angle_beta   90.00
_cell.angle_gamma   90.00
#
_symmetry.space_group_name_H-M   'P 1'
#
loop_
_entity.id
_entity.type
_entity.pdbx_description
1 polymer ?
#
loop_
_entity_poly.entity_id
_entity_poly.type
_entity_poly.pdbx_seq_one_letter_code
_entity_poly.pdbx_strand_id
1 'polypeptide(L)'
;QFKIDLDLCRSIDDSTNEDKVDQYLSTYRTSFWIEHHQWFVRCHWSQWNEYLRISVYSLPYAFVYFPLFDNDHNYHTKSTCSSDIHHSYDSVRILGYEPWMFHDEALSHIQLINIEKLSLQLPVDQQFFSIIPDLENLLSLTVAIPTENHRLQLQALLDRAPRLFSLAFKFCVTSAMPPYRYTSSSICRLDLQGYDPSRRRHRYDSRQCMELSRSSIGIQCRILVIEVEKPKCILQLIYSMLNLRTLHVFYENDKRNNQYDLVKVLQHYLLSTWTITRFCYGHIIIQS
;
A
#
# COMPACT_ATOMS: atom_id res chain seq x y z
N GLN A 1 11.93 -22.93 -5.90
CA GLN A 1 10.80 -22.24 -5.27
C GLN A 1 9.90 -21.67 -6.35
N PHE A 2 8.58 -21.80 -6.22
CA PHE A 2 7.63 -21.37 -7.24
C PHE A 2 6.35 -20.82 -6.59
N LYS A 3 5.64 -19.99 -7.37
CA LYS A 3 4.28 -19.53 -7.10
C LYS A 3 3.51 -19.58 -8.41
N ILE A 4 2.33 -20.19 -8.39
CA ILE A 4 1.42 -20.31 -9.52
C ILE A 4 0.05 -19.81 -9.05
N ASP A 5 -0.51 -18.86 -9.77
CA ASP A 5 -1.88 -18.38 -9.57
C ASP A 5 -2.74 -18.91 -10.73
N LEU A 6 -3.84 -19.59 -10.40
CA LEU A 6 -4.78 -20.23 -11.32
C LEU A 6 -6.17 -19.65 -11.10
N ASP A 7 -6.84 -19.27 -12.19
CA ASP A 7 -8.27 -18.95 -12.19
C ASP A 7 -9.01 -20.10 -12.90
N LEU A 8 -9.77 -20.89 -12.15
CA LEU A 8 -10.53 -22.02 -12.67
C LEU A 8 -12.01 -21.66 -12.75
N CYS A 9 -12.60 -21.78 -13.94
CA CYS A 9 -14.05 -21.74 -14.09
C CYS A 9 -14.68 -22.94 -13.37
N ARG A 10 -15.82 -22.74 -12.71
CA ARG A 10 -16.61 -23.88 -12.20
C ARG A 10 -16.95 -24.82 -13.35
N SER A 11 -16.40 -26.04 -13.30
CA SER A 11 -16.87 -27.13 -14.14
C SER A 11 -18.27 -27.56 -13.69
N ILE A 12 -19.07 -28.06 -14.62
CA ILE A 12 -20.40 -28.66 -14.35
C ILE A 12 -20.27 -29.99 -13.58
N ASP A 13 -19.05 -30.52 -13.47
CA ASP A 13 -18.75 -31.72 -12.70
C ASP A 13 -19.10 -31.56 -11.21
N ASP A 14 -19.66 -32.62 -10.61
CA ASP A 14 -20.18 -32.67 -9.23
C ASP A 14 -19.05 -32.63 -8.17
N SER A 15 -17.78 -32.56 -8.58
CA SER A 15 -16.63 -32.48 -7.68
C SER A 15 -16.61 -31.14 -6.91
N THR A 16 -16.42 -31.23 -5.59
CA THR A 16 -16.31 -30.04 -4.74
C THR A 16 -15.02 -29.28 -5.06
N ASN A 17 -14.98 -27.99 -4.75
CA ASN A 17 -13.73 -27.20 -4.89
C ASN A 17 -12.60 -27.79 -4.06
N GLU A 18 -12.95 -28.37 -2.90
CA GLU A 18 -12.00 -29.04 -2.02
C GLU A 18 -11.39 -30.28 -2.67
N ASP A 19 -12.19 -31.12 -3.35
CA ASP A 19 -11.70 -32.31 -4.07
C ASP A 19 -10.71 -31.92 -5.18
N LYS A 20 -11.00 -30.83 -5.91
CA LYS A 20 -10.10 -30.31 -6.95
C LYS A 20 -8.79 -29.84 -6.35
N VAL A 21 -8.84 -29.10 -5.24
CA VAL A 21 -7.65 -28.65 -4.52
C VAL A 21 -6.83 -29.83 -4.03
N ASP A 22 -7.47 -30.86 -3.48
CA ASP A 22 -6.80 -32.08 -3.02
C ASP A 22 -6.15 -32.84 -4.18
N GLN A 23 -6.83 -32.94 -5.32
CA GLN A 23 -6.25 -33.51 -6.53
C GLN A 23 -5.03 -32.72 -6.98
N TYR A 24 -5.09 -31.39 -7.04
CA TYR A 24 -3.95 -30.55 -7.39
C TYR A 24 -2.79 -30.71 -6.40
N LEU A 25 -3.06 -30.63 -5.10
CA LEU A 25 -2.04 -30.79 -4.07
C LEU A 25 -1.39 -32.17 -4.10
N SER A 26 -2.14 -33.22 -4.45
CA SER A 26 -1.61 -34.59 -4.56
C SER A 26 -0.49 -34.70 -5.60
N THR A 27 -0.53 -33.89 -6.67
CA THR A 27 0.52 -33.88 -7.71
C THR A 27 1.88 -33.40 -7.18
N TYR A 28 1.89 -32.69 -6.04
CA TYR A 28 3.10 -32.20 -5.38
C TYR A 28 3.57 -33.11 -4.24
N ARG A 29 2.86 -34.20 -3.93
CA ARG A 29 3.25 -35.16 -2.88
C ARG A 29 4.21 -36.24 -3.41
N THR A 30 5.24 -35.83 -4.13
CA THR A 30 6.27 -36.75 -4.67
C THR A 30 7.58 -36.63 -3.89
N SER A 31 8.41 -37.67 -3.93
CA SER A 31 9.74 -37.65 -3.30
C SER A 31 10.63 -36.52 -3.82
N PHE A 32 10.45 -36.12 -5.10
CA PHE A 32 11.12 -34.96 -5.67
C PHE A 32 10.89 -33.68 -4.86
N TRP A 33 9.63 -33.38 -4.49
CA TRP A 33 9.31 -32.17 -3.74
C TRP A 33 9.67 -32.27 -2.27
N ILE A 34 9.25 -33.37 -1.63
CA ILE A 34 9.30 -33.50 -0.18
C ILE A 34 10.68 -33.96 0.30
N GLU A 35 11.23 -35.03 -0.29
CA GLU A 35 12.47 -35.65 0.20
C GLU A 35 13.72 -34.98 -0.39
N HIS A 36 13.76 -34.77 -1.71
CA HIS A 36 14.94 -34.23 -2.37
C HIS A 36 15.09 -32.71 -2.22
N HIS A 37 13.98 -31.97 -2.15
CA HIS A 37 13.99 -30.51 -2.10
C HIS A 37 13.51 -29.92 -0.79
N GLN A 38 12.87 -30.73 0.07
CA GLN A 38 12.28 -30.26 1.33
C GLN A 38 11.36 -29.05 1.11
N TRP A 39 10.69 -29.02 -0.05
CA TRP A 39 9.74 -27.99 -0.42
C TRP A 39 8.34 -28.53 -0.23
N PHE A 40 7.68 -28.04 0.80
CA PHE A 40 6.26 -28.27 0.94
C PHE A 40 5.51 -27.32 0.03
N VAL A 41 4.43 -27.80 -0.56
CA VAL A 41 3.51 -26.98 -1.34
C VAL A 41 2.31 -26.61 -0.48
N ARG A 42 1.98 -25.32 -0.50
CA ARG A 42 0.77 -24.75 0.09
C ARG A 42 -0.14 -24.26 -1.02
N CYS A 43 -1.42 -24.50 -0.83
CA CYS A 43 -2.49 -24.06 -1.70
C CYS A 43 -3.41 -23.16 -0.88
N HIS A 44 -3.58 -21.94 -1.35
CA HIS A 44 -4.61 -21.04 -0.90
C HIS A 44 -5.69 -21.00 -1.97
N TRP A 45 -6.95 -21.01 -1.58
CA TRP A 45 -8.03 -20.80 -2.55
C TRP A 45 -9.16 -20.01 -1.93
N SER A 46 -9.91 -19.34 -2.79
CA SER A 46 -11.16 -18.70 -2.40
C SER A 46 -12.21 -18.93 -3.49
N GLN A 47 -13.47 -18.93 -3.08
CA GLN A 47 -14.61 -19.16 -3.95
C GLN A 47 -15.35 -17.86 -4.24
N TRP A 48 -14.89 -17.15 -5.26
CA TRP A 48 -15.46 -15.86 -5.62
C TRP A 48 -16.41 -15.99 -6.79
N ASN A 49 -17.72 -15.83 -6.54
CA ASN A 49 -18.77 -16.01 -7.53
C ASN A 49 -18.66 -17.39 -8.22
N GLU A 50 -18.58 -17.42 -9.55
CA GLU A 50 -18.47 -18.62 -10.39
C GLU A 50 -17.03 -19.10 -10.63
N TYR A 51 -16.04 -18.40 -10.07
CA TYR A 51 -14.63 -18.70 -10.28
C TYR A 51 -13.99 -19.22 -8.98
N LEU A 52 -13.13 -20.23 -9.13
CA LEU A 52 -12.25 -20.71 -8.07
C LEU A 52 -10.86 -20.16 -8.36
N ARG A 53 -10.40 -19.23 -7.52
CA ARG A 53 -9.02 -18.75 -7.60
C ARG A 53 -8.16 -19.59 -6.67
N ILE A 54 -7.05 -20.11 -7.20
CA ILE A 54 -6.10 -20.93 -6.47
C ILE A 54 -4.71 -20.31 -6.59
N SER A 55 -4.06 -20.07 -5.45
CA SER A 55 -2.65 -19.72 -5.35
C SER A 55 -1.87 -20.87 -4.75
N VAL A 56 -0.98 -21.47 -5.55
CA VAL A 56 -0.11 -22.58 -5.14
C VAL A 56 1.33 -22.09 -5.03
N TYR A 57 2.02 -22.37 -3.93
CA TYR A 57 3.39 -21.94 -3.74
C TYR A 57 4.21 -22.87 -2.83
N SER A 58 5.52 -22.81 -2.96
CA SER A 58 6.46 -23.56 -2.11
C SER A 58 6.69 -22.87 -0.76
N LEU A 59 6.87 -23.67 0.29
CA LEU A 59 7.33 -23.29 1.63
C LEU A 59 8.79 -23.73 1.86
N PRO A 60 9.60 -22.95 2.62
CA PRO A 60 9.26 -21.63 3.17
C PRO A 60 8.97 -20.60 2.08
N TYR A 61 8.12 -19.62 2.41
CA TYR A 61 7.63 -18.66 1.41
C TYR A 61 8.77 -17.72 0.99
N ALA A 62 9.15 -17.83 -0.28
CA ALA A 62 10.35 -17.16 -0.79
C ALA A 62 10.09 -15.84 -1.51
N PHE A 63 8.82 -15.47 -1.70
CA PHE A 63 8.47 -14.31 -2.49
C PHE A 63 8.44 -13.06 -1.63
N VAL A 64 8.90 -11.95 -2.23
CA VAL A 64 8.96 -10.64 -1.58
C VAL A 64 7.56 -10.08 -1.33
N TYR A 65 6.61 -10.41 -2.19
CA TYR A 65 5.24 -9.92 -2.13
C TYR A 65 4.28 -11.00 -1.67
N PHE A 66 3.44 -10.66 -0.71
CA PHE A 66 2.34 -11.49 -0.24
C PHE A 66 1.03 -10.71 -0.38
N PRO A 67 0.22 -10.99 -1.41
CA PRO A 67 -1.10 -10.38 -1.53
C PRO A 67 -2.05 -11.06 -0.56
N LEU A 68 -2.56 -10.32 0.43
CA LEU A 68 -3.77 -10.73 1.15
C LEU A 68 -5.03 -10.05 0.59
N PHE A 69 -4.98 -9.55 -0.65
CA PHE A 69 -6.10 -8.89 -1.30
C PHE A 69 -6.94 -9.89 -2.08
N ASP A 70 -7.78 -10.67 -1.41
CA ASP A 70 -8.92 -11.27 -2.11
C ASP A 70 -10.21 -10.99 -1.35
N ASN A 71 -11.19 -10.42 -2.05
CA ASN A 71 -12.43 -9.86 -1.49
C ASN A 71 -13.41 -10.93 -1.01
N ASP A 72 -12.89 -12.08 -0.62
CA ASP A 72 -13.67 -13.28 -0.48
C ASP A 72 -13.59 -13.77 0.95
N HIS A 73 -14.76 -13.83 1.59
CA HIS A 73 -14.91 -14.22 2.98
C HIS A 73 -14.65 -15.72 3.21
N ASN A 74 -14.41 -16.49 2.15
CA ASN A 74 -14.18 -17.94 2.19
C ASN A 74 -12.77 -18.28 1.69
N TYR A 75 -11.77 -17.68 2.33
CA TYR A 75 -10.38 -18.04 2.10
C TYR A 75 -10.09 -19.36 2.79
N HIS A 76 -9.43 -20.30 2.13
CA HIS A 76 -9.07 -21.59 2.70
C HIS A 76 -7.62 -21.93 2.38
N THR A 77 -7.01 -22.76 3.22
CA THR A 77 -5.61 -23.19 3.05
C THR A 77 -5.43 -24.68 3.29
N LYS A 78 -4.58 -25.30 2.48
CA LYS A 78 -4.12 -26.69 2.64
C LYS A 78 -2.64 -26.77 2.28
N SER A 79 -1.95 -27.72 2.89
CA SER A 79 -0.54 -27.96 2.61
C SER A 79 -0.25 -29.44 2.45
N THR A 80 0.81 -29.73 1.72
CA THR A 80 1.48 -31.03 1.72
C THR A 80 2.30 -31.25 3.00
N CYS A 81 2.57 -30.20 3.79
CA CYS A 81 3.16 -30.32 5.12
C CYS A 81 2.07 -30.64 6.15
N SER A 82 2.27 -31.69 6.94
CA SER A 82 1.38 -32.07 8.05
C SER A 82 1.68 -31.34 9.35
N SER A 83 2.78 -30.58 9.43
CA SER A 83 3.24 -29.88 10.63
C SER A 83 3.37 -28.38 10.38
N ASP A 84 3.01 -27.57 11.38
CA ASP A 84 3.12 -26.10 11.27
C ASP A 84 4.56 -25.54 11.29
N ILE A 85 5.57 -26.41 11.38
CA ILE A 85 6.97 -26.06 11.66
C ILE A 85 7.66 -25.35 10.48
N HIS A 86 7.17 -25.49 9.25
CA HIS A 86 7.84 -24.98 8.04
C HIS A 86 7.20 -23.71 7.45
N HIS A 87 6.41 -22.96 8.24
CA HIS A 87 5.64 -21.80 7.79
C HIS A 87 6.43 -20.48 7.87
N SER A 88 7.72 -20.47 7.52
CA SER A 88 8.46 -19.20 7.49
C SER A 88 8.02 -18.35 6.30
N TYR A 89 7.77 -17.07 6.58
CA TYR A 89 7.50 -16.00 5.62
C TYR A 89 8.58 -14.93 5.67
N ASP A 90 9.81 -15.32 6.05
CA ASP A 90 10.90 -14.38 6.33
C ASP A 90 11.36 -13.59 5.12
N SER A 91 11.01 -14.00 3.90
CA SER A 91 11.31 -13.29 2.64
C SER A 91 10.27 -12.22 2.27
N VAL A 92 9.11 -12.21 2.92
CA VAL A 92 8.07 -11.22 2.63
C VAL A 92 8.54 -9.85 3.11
N ARG A 93 8.52 -8.86 2.20
CA ARG A 93 8.83 -7.45 2.47
C ARG A 93 7.66 -6.54 2.14
N ILE A 94 6.78 -6.97 1.24
CA ILE A 94 5.67 -6.16 0.73
C ILE A 94 4.37 -6.88 1.05
N LEU A 95 3.51 -6.21 1.80
CA LEU A 95 2.21 -6.73 2.20
C LEU A 95 1.09 -5.79 1.78
N GLY A 96 0.03 -6.40 1.29
CA GLY A 96 -1.28 -5.80 1.17
C GLY A 96 -2.25 -6.34 2.20
N TYR A 97 -2.98 -5.50 2.94
CA TYR A 97 -3.90 -5.93 3.99
C TYR A 97 -5.25 -5.19 3.90
N GLU A 98 -6.36 -5.92 3.82
CA GLU A 98 -7.71 -5.36 3.85
C GLU A 98 -8.56 -6.06 4.93
N PRO A 99 -9.07 -5.34 5.96
CA PRO A 99 -9.58 -5.94 7.21
C PRO A 99 -10.75 -6.90 7.05
N TRP A 100 -11.68 -6.64 6.13
CA TRP A 100 -12.88 -7.45 5.94
C TRP A 100 -12.62 -8.82 5.31
N MET A 101 -11.37 -9.10 4.93
CA MET A 101 -11.00 -10.34 4.26
C MET A 101 -10.68 -11.48 5.23
N PHE A 102 -10.58 -11.23 6.55
CA PHE A 102 -10.05 -12.21 7.48
C PHE A 102 -11.01 -12.48 8.64
N HIS A 103 -11.69 -13.62 8.57
CA HIS A 103 -12.34 -14.24 9.72
C HIS A 103 -11.83 -15.66 9.96
N ASP A 104 -10.79 -16.08 9.24
CA ASP A 104 -10.31 -17.46 9.28
C ASP A 104 -9.12 -17.62 10.25
N GLU A 105 -9.22 -18.66 11.09
CA GLU A 105 -8.14 -19.23 11.90
C GLU A 105 -6.94 -19.62 11.03
N ALA A 106 -7.16 -19.86 9.73
CA ALA A 106 -6.12 -20.20 8.75
C ALA A 106 -4.97 -19.19 8.67
N LEU A 107 -5.11 -17.94 9.10
CA LEU A 107 -4.00 -16.98 9.10
C LEU A 107 -3.32 -16.79 10.46
N SER A 108 -3.87 -17.40 11.53
CA SER A 108 -3.34 -17.27 12.88
C SER A 108 -1.90 -17.77 13.03
N HIS A 109 -1.47 -18.68 12.14
CA HIS A 109 -0.13 -19.24 12.12
C HIS A 109 0.87 -18.45 11.27
N ILE A 110 0.44 -17.40 10.57
CA ILE A 110 1.32 -16.58 9.72
C ILE A 110 1.88 -15.44 10.55
N GLN A 111 3.20 -15.29 10.55
CA GLN A 111 3.89 -14.14 11.11
C GLN A 111 4.81 -13.50 10.07
N LEU A 112 4.64 -12.21 9.84
CA LEU A 112 5.35 -11.42 8.85
C LEU A 112 6.22 -10.37 9.56
N ILE A 113 7.42 -10.77 9.96
CA ILE A 113 8.31 -9.97 10.82
C ILE A 113 9.17 -8.94 10.06
N ASN A 114 9.31 -9.10 8.74
CA ASN A 114 10.24 -8.32 7.93
C ASN A 114 9.54 -7.35 6.96
N ILE A 115 8.33 -6.89 7.27
CA ILE A 115 7.58 -6.02 6.36
C ILE A 115 8.25 -4.64 6.24
N GLU A 116 8.65 -4.28 5.02
CA GLU A 116 9.22 -2.97 4.67
C GLU A 116 8.18 -2.06 4.03
N LYS A 117 7.21 -2.63 3.28
CA LYS A 117 6.17 -1.88 2.58
C LYS A 117 4.81 -2.47 2.90
N LEU A 118 3.92 -1.64 3.43
CA LEU A 118 2.58 -2.04 3.82
C LEU A 118 1.57 -1.17 3.09
N SER A 119 0.61 -1.80 2.42
CA SER A 119 -0.60 -1.15 1.92
C SER A 119 -1.78 -1.68 2.70
N LEU A 120 -2.46 -0.84 3.48
CA LEU A 120 -3.58 -1.26 4.31
C LEU A 120 -4.80 -0.36 4.22
N GLN A 121 -5.96 -0.91 4.58
CA GLN A 121 -7.16 -0.15 4.85
C GLN A 121 -7.48 -0.14 6.35
N LEU A 122 -7.88 1.02 6.87
CA LEU A 122 -8.34 1.17 8.25
C LEU A 122 -9.86 0.94 8.39
N PRO A 123 -10.35 0.44 9.55
CA PRO A 123 -9.60 0.17 10.77
C PRO A 123 -8.85 -1.17 10.73
N VAL A 124 -7.74 -1.29 11.47
CA VAL A 124 -7.08 -2.59 11.70
C VAL A 124 -7.60 -3.23 13.00
N ASP A 125 -7.63 -4.55 13.05
CA ASP A 125 -8.08 -5.33 14.20
C ASP A 125 -6.90 -6.00 14.94
N GLN A 126 -7.21 -6.87 15.90
CA GLN A 126 -6.19 -7.62 16.65
C GLN A 126 -5.48 -8.68 15.77
N GLN A 127 -6.17 -9.22 14.76
CA GLN A 127 -5.61 -10.21 13.84
C GLN A 127 -4.52 -9.59 12.97
N PHE A 128 -4.67 -8.32 12.57
CA PHE A 128 -3.58 -7.57 11.93
C PHE A 128 -2.28 -7.64 12.75
N PHE A 129 -2.37 -7.41 14.06
CA PHE A 129 -1.20 -7.43 14.93
C PHE A 129 -0.72 -8.84 15.30
N SER A 130 -1.53 -9.89 15.11
CA SER A 130 -1.02 -11.26 15.21
C SER A 130 -0.21 -11.64 13.97
N ILE A 131 -0.62 -11.15 12.79
CA ILE A 131 0.10 -11.39 11.52
C ILE A 131 1.37 -10.54 11.46
N ILE A 132 1.30 -9.28 11.89
CA ILE A 132 2.41 -8.32 11.88
C ILE A 132 2.64 -7.84 13.32
N PRO A 133 3.37 -8.63 14.12
CA PRO A 133 3.58 -8.30 15.54
C PRO A 133 4.40 -7.02 15.73
N ASP A 134 5.25 -6.68 14.77
CA ASP A 134 6.15 -5.54 14.83
C ASP A 134 6.25 -4.79 13.48
N LEU A 135 6.37 -3.46 13.56
CA LEU A 135 6.51 -2.54 12.43
C LEU A 135 7.86 -1.81 12.44
N GLU A 136 8.83 -2.24 13.25
CA GLU A 136 10.18 -1.66 13.30
C GLU A 136 10.87 -1.55 11.93
N ASN A 137 10.65 -2.52 11.04
CA ASN A 137 11.24 -2.55 9.70
C ASN A 137 10.43 -1.78 8.64
N LEU A 138 9.28 -1.22 8.99
CA LEU A 138 8.38 -0.59 8.03
C LEU A 138 8.99 0.73 7.52
N LEU A 139 9.25 0.80 6.22
CA LEU A 139 9.81 1.97 5.52
C LEU A 139 8.74 2.76 4.75
N SER A 140 7.69 2.08 4.28
CA SER A 140 6.64 2.70 3.49
C SER A 140 5.26 2.20 3.89
N LEU A 141 4.33 3.13 4.10
CA LEU A 141 2.93 2.87 4.42
C LEU A 141 2.03 3.55 3.40
N THR A 142 1.18 2.78 2.74
CA THR A 142 0.06 3.27 1.95
C THR A 142 -1.23 2.97 2.70
N VAL A 143 -2.04 3.98 2.99
CA VAL A 143 -3.24 3.82 3.81
C VAL A 143 -4.50 4.26 3.06
N ALA A 144 -5.58 3.50 3.21
CA ALA A 144 -6.94 3.92 2.91
C ALA A 144 -7.70 4.21 4.20
N ILE A 145 -8.24 5.43 4.33
CA ILE A 145 -8.94 5.91 5.53
C ILE A 145 -10.39 6.22 5.17
N PRO A 146 -11.33 5.32 5.46
CA PRO A 146 -12.72 5.50 5.08
C PRO A 146 -13.50 6.43 6.01
N THR A 147 -13.01 6.73 7.22
CA THR A 147 -13.70 7.60 8.19
C THR A 147 -12.71 8.39 9.06
N GLU A 148 -13.16 9.53 9.61
CA GLU A 148 -12.41 10.35 10.57
C GLU A 148 -11.98 9.59 11.83
N ASN A 149 -12.82 8.65 12.27
CA ASN A 149 -12.62 7.94 13.54
C ASN A 149 -11.37 7.07 13.52
N HIS A 150 -10.88 6.70 12.32
CA HIS A 150 -9.71 5.85 12.17
C HIS A 150 -8.38 6.60 12.27
N ARG A 151 -8.40 7.93 12.47
CA ARG A 151 -7.17 8.74 12.59
C ARG A 151 -6.31 8.36 13.79
N LEU A 152 -6.95 8.02 14.91
CA LEU A 152 -6.23 7.56 16.11
C LEU A 152 -5.50 6.24 15.87
N GLN A 153 -6.10 5.34 15.09
CA GLN A 153 -5.44 4.09 14.71
C GLN A 153 -4.26 4.33 13.78
N LEU A 154 -4.38 5.26 12.83
CA LEU A 154 -3.23 5.64 12.01
C LEU A 154 -2.09 6.17 12.89
N GLN A 155 -2.36 7.09 13.82
CA GLN A 155 -1.31 7.57 14.73
C GLN A 155 -0.66 6.43 15.51
N ALA A 156 -1.45 5.50 16.06
CA ALA A 156 -0.92 4.34 16.77
C ALA A 156 -0.03 3.44 15.87
N LEU A 157 -0.36 3.29 14.59
CA LEU A 157 0.49 2.59 13.62
C LEU A 157 1.78 3.36 13.34
N LEU A 158 1.71 4.68 13.21
CA LEU A 158 2.88 5.53 13.01
C LEU A 158 3.83 5.50 14.22
N ASP A 159 3.29 5.47 15.44
CA ASP A 159 4.06 5.40 16.68
C ASP A 159 4.81 4.06 16.80
N ARG A 160 4.27 2.98 16.22
CA ARG A 160 4.91 1.65 16.17
C ARG A 160 5.89 1.48 15.01
N ALA A 161 5.98 2.45 14.10
CA ALA A 161 6.82 2.38 12.90
C ALA A 161 7.92 3.47 12.92
N PRO A 162 8.90 3.38 13.82
CA PRO A 162 9.89 4.44 14.05
C PRO A 162 10.81 4.72 12.84
N ARG A 163 10.87 3.78 11.89
CA ARG A 163 11.68 3.88 10.66
C ARG A 163 10.86 4.26 9.43
N LEU A 164 9.58 4.59 9.60
CA LEU A 164 8.69 4.91 8.49
C LEU A 164 9.15 6.17 7.76
N PHE A 165 9.64 5.99 6.54
CA PHE A 165 10.14 7.08 5.71
C PHE A 165 9.06 7.67 4.80
N SER A 166 8.14 6.84 4.31
CA SER A 166 7.14 7.21 3.30
C SER A 166 5.73 6.92 3.77
N LEU A 167 4.85 7.93 3.70
CA LEU A 167 3.42 7.81 3.95
C LEU A 167 2.64 8.23 2.71
N ALA A 168 1.77 7.36 2.23
CA ALA A 168 0.90 7.59 1.07
C ALA A 168 -0.57 7.35 1.43
N PHE A 169 -1.47 8.14 0.86
CA PHE A 169 -2.91 7.96 1.02
C PHE A 169 -3.52 7.46 -0.29
N LYS A 170 -4.10 6.25 -0.29
CA LYS A 170 -4.81 5.69 -1.46
C LYS A 170 -6.21 6.28 -1.57
N PHE A 171 -6.90 6.38 -0.44
CA PHE A 171 -8.27 6.85 -0.32
C PHE A 171 -8.44 7.59 1.00
N CYS A 172 -9.07 8.77 0.99
CA CYS A 172 -9.34 9.52 2.21
C CYS A 172 -10.62 10.35 2.06
N VAL A 173 -11.48 10.35 3.08
CA VAL A 173 -12.64 11.25 3.10
C VAL A 173 -12.13 12.70 3.19
N THR A 174 -12.58 13.55 2.27
CA THR A 174 -12.02 14.90 2.05
C THR A 174 -12.23 15.87 3.21
N SER A 175 -13.25 15.66 4.05
CA SER A 175 -13.40 16.40 5.31
C SER A 175 -12.34 16.06 6.35
N ALA A 176 -11.68 14.90 6.19
CA ALA A 176 -10.75 14.29 7.16
C ALA A 176 -9.30 14.67 7.00
N MET A 177 -8.99 15.26 5.84
CA MET A 177 -7.67 15.78 5.61
C MET A 177 -7.55 17.06 6.44
N PRO A 178 -6.77 16.91 7.52
CA PRO A 178 -5.37 16.93 7.17
C PRO A 178 -4.38 16.08 7.97
N PRO A 179 -3.19 15.79 7.39
CA PRO A 179 -2.11 15.09 8.05
C PRO A 179 -1.44 15.94 9.15
N TYR A 180 -2.00 17.11 9.50
CA TYR A 180 -1.32 18.10 10.32
C TYR A 180 -1.13 17.68 11.78
N ARG A 181 -1.86 16.66 12.20
CA ARG A 181 -1.83 16.17 13.58
C ARG A 181 -0.87 15.00 13.78
N TYR A 182 -0.30 14.46 12.70
CA TYR A 182 0.58 13.31 12.81
C TYR A 182 1.99 13.76 13.19
N THR A 183 2.55 13.14 14.23
CA THR A 183 3.80 13.59 14.88
C THR A 183 5.02 12.76 14.51
N SER A 184 4.89 11.71 13.69
CA SER A 184 6.00 10.82 13.36
C SER A 184 7.15 11.58 12.69
N SER A 185 8.32 11.63 13.32
CA SER A 185 9.47 12.42 12.87
C SER A 185 10.27 11.77 11.73
N SER A 186 10.04 10.49 11.46
CA SER A 186 10.78 9.72 10.45
C SER A 186 10.25 9.95 9.03
N ILE A 187 8.99 10.40 8.90
CA ILE A 187 8.33 10.52 7.61
C ILE A 187 8.89 11.72 6.85
N CYS A 188 9.66 11.43 5.80
CA CYS A 188 10.26 12.43 4.92
C CYS A 188 9.61 12.47 3.54
N ARG A 189 8.80 11.46 3.19
CA ARG A 189 8.04 11.41 1.94
C ARG A 189 6.55 11.34 2.24
N LEU A 190 5.80 12.26 1.65
CA LEU A 190 4.36 12.35 1.78
C LEU A 190 3.71 12.30 0.40
N ASP A 191 2.82 11.33 0.19
CA ASP A 191 2.04 11.19 -1.04
C ASP A 191 0.55 11.41 -0.76
N LEU A 192 0.06 12.55 -1.24
CA LEU A 192 -1.29 13.05 -1.01
C LEU A 192 -2.19 12.90 -2.25
N GLN A 193 -1.82 12.11 -3.26
CA GLN A 193 -2.64 11.88 -4.47
C GLN A 193 -3.89 11.03 -4.24
N GLY A 194 -4.27 10.76 -2.99
CA GLY A 194 -5.41 9.93 -2.67
C GLY A 194 -6.71 10.40 -3.31
N TYR A 195 -7.59 9.43 -3.54
CA TYR A 195 -8.92 9.68 -4.06
C TYR A 195 -9.90 10.00 -2.93
N ASP A 196 -10.85 10.89 -3.22
CA ASP A 196 -12.04 11.09 -2.42
C ASP A 196 -13.09 9.97 -2.64
N PRO A 197 -14.17 9.92 -1.84
CA PRO A 197 -15.29 8.98 -2.03
C PRO A 197 -15.91 8.98 -3.43
N SER A 198 -15.83 10.10 -4.15
CA SER A 198 -16.32 10.24 -5.52
C SER A 198 -15.32 9.77 -6.59
N ARG A 199 -14.20 9.17 -6.17
CA ARG A 199 -13.07 8.75 -7.02
C ARG A 199 -12.43 9.91 -7.77
N ARG A 200 -12.57 11.14 -7.26
CA ARG A 200 -11.85 12.31 -7.75
C ARG A 200 -10.62 12.51 -6.89
N ARG A 201 -9.54 12.98 -7.49
CA ARG A 201 -8.34 13.34 -6.72
C ARG A 201 -8.65 14.57 -5.88
N HIS A 202 -8.25 14.54 -4.62
CA HIS A 202 -8.43 15.70 -3.75
C HIS A 202 -7.46 16.82 -4.18
N ARG A 203 -8.00 18.01 -4.43
CA ARG A 203 -7.20 19.18 -4.81
C ARG A 203 -6.99 20.07 -3.60
N TYR A 204 -5.74 20.28 -3.23
CA TYR A 204 -5.37 21.11 -2.10
C TYR A 204 -5.49 22.59 -2.45
N ASP A 205 -6.31 23.30 -1.70
CA ASP A 205 -6.43 24.76 -1.79
C ASP A 205 -5.29 25.47 -1.03
N SER A 206 -5.27 26.80 -1.08
CA SER A 206 -4.24 27.62 -0.43
C SER A 206 -4.25 27.49 1.09
N ARG A 207 -5.43 27.31 1.72
CA ARG A 207 -5.56 27.13 3.17
C ARG A 207 -4.97 25.79 3.57
N GLN A 208 -5.34 24.71 2.89
CA GLN A 208 -4.83 23.36 3.17
C GLN A 208 -3.31 23.26 2.91
N CYS A 209 -2.80 23.95 1.89
CA CYS A 209 -1.35 24.04 1.67
C CYS A 209 -0.64 24.79 2.81
N MET A 210 -1.26 25.84 3.37
CA MET A 210 -0.72 26.59 4.52
C MET A 210 -0.69 25.74 5.78
N GLU A 211 -1.78 25.03 6.04
CA GLU A 211 -1.88 24.19 7.22
C GLU A 211 -0.92 22.98 7.09
N LEU A 212 -0.70 22.46 5.86
CA LEU A 212 0.30 21.43 5.58
C LEU A 212 1.70 21.91 5.90
N SER A 213 2.11 23.06 5.39
CA SER A 213 3.46 23.57 5.60
C SER A 213 3.79 23.90 7.05
N ARG A 214 2.76 24.14 7.88
CA ARG A 214 2.89 24.40 9.33
C ARG A 214 2.86 23.14 10.19
N SER A 215 2.48 22.00 9.63
CA SER A 215 2.40 20.76 10.39
C SER A 215 3.76 20.14 10.65
N SER A 216 3.88 19.33 11.70
CA SER A 216 5.09 18.53 12.01
C SER A 216 5.56 17.72 10.80
N ILE A 217 4.64 16.97 10.17
CA ILE A 217 4.96 16.14 9.00
C ILE A 217 5.34 17.00 7.78
N GLY A 218 4.71 18.16 7.60
CA GLY A 218 5.04 19.07 6.51
C GLY A 218 6.39 19.76 6.68
N ILE A 219 6.73 20.18 7.90
CA ILE A 219 7.99 20.85 8.23
C ILE A 219 9.18 19.97 7.86
N GLN A 220 9.12 18.67 8.14
CA GLN A 220 10.21 17.73 7.86
C GLN A 220 10.14 17.07 6.47
N CYS A 221 9.03 17.23 5.75
CA CYS A 221 8.81 16.59 4.47
C CYS A 221 9.85 17.08 3.46
N ARG A 222 10.53 16.11 2.83
CA ARG A 222 11.53 16.33 1.78
C ARG A 222 10.98 16.03 0.40
N ILE A 223 10.06 15.07 0.29
CA ILE A 223 9.45 14.66 -0.97
C ILE A 223 7.94 14.76 -0.80
N LEU A 224 7.31 15.73 -1.47
CA LEU A 224 5.87 15.90 -1.47
C LEU A 224 5.30 15.55 -2.83
N VAL A 225 4.25 14.73 -2.84
CA VAL A 225 3.43 14.44 -4.01
C VAL A 225 2.02 14.94 -3.73
N ILE A 226 1.52 15.88 -4.52
CA ILE A 226 0.28 16.61 -4.21
C ILE A 226 -0.43 17.11 -5.48
N GLU A 227 -1.76 17.15 -5.44
CA GLU A 227 -2.57 17.84 -6.44
C GLU A 227 -3.08 19.17 -5.86
N VAL A 228 -2.92 20.28 -6.58
CA VAL A 228 -3.28 21.61 -6.07
C VAL A 228 -4.35 22.28 -6.92
N GLU A 229 -5.19 23.10 -6.29
CA GLU A 229 -6.26 23.82 -6.98
C GLU A 229 -5.71 24.94 -7.88
N LYS A 230 -4.66 25.63 -7.44
CA LYS A 230 -4.14 26.86 -8.05
C LYS A 230 -2.61 26.89 -8.09
N PRO A 231 -1.98 27.50 -9.12
CA PRO A 231 -0.52 27.64 -9.22
C PRO A 231 0.12 28.32 -8.01
N LYS A 232 -0.56 29.30 -7.41
CA LYS A 232 -0.07 30.02 -6.21
C LYS A 232 0.19 29.08 -5.03
N CYS A 233 -0.52 27.95 -4.94
CA CYS A 233 -0.31 26.96 -3.90
C CYS A 233 1.07 26.28 -4.03
N ILE A 234 1.57 26.11 -5.25
CA ILE A 234 2.91 25.54 -5.52
C ILE A 234 3.98 26.43 -4.89
N LEU A 235 3.93 27.73 -5.21
CA LEU A 235 4.86 28.72 -4.67
C LEU A 235 4.78 28.77 -3.15
N GLN A 236 3.56 28.76 -2.60
CA GLN A 236 3.34 28.76 -1.16
C GLN A 236 3.99 27.54 -0.48
N LEU A 237 3.87 26.33 -1.04
CA LEU A 237 4.50 25.13 -0.50
C LEU A 237 6.03 25.24 -0.55
N ILE A 238 6.60 25.66 -1.68
CA ILE A 238 8.04 25.81 -1.85
C ILE A 238 8.63 26.81 -0.84
N TYR A 239 7.98 27.96 -0.65
CA TYR A 239 8.48 28.97 0.29
C TYR A 239 8.26 28.60 1.76
N SER A 240 7.25 27.79 2.06
CA SER A 240 6.89 27.49 3.46
C SER A 240 7.50 26.20 3.98
N MET A 241 7.78 25.21 3.12
CA MET A 241 8.33 23.91 3.50
C MET A 241 9.84 23.90 3.31
N LEU A 242 10.57 24.43 4.30
CA LEU A 242 12.02 24.68 4.19
C LEU A 242 12.87 23.42 3.94
N ASN A 243 12.38 22.24 4.30
CA ASN A 243 13.07 20.97 4.07
C ASN A 243 12.67 20.28 2.76
N LEU A 244 11.73 20.85 2.01
CA LEU A 244 11.23 20.29 0.76
C LEU A 244 12.34 20.32 -0.29
N ARG A 245 12.67 19.14 -0.83
CA ARG A 245 13.69 18.97 -1.87
C ARG A 245 13.09 18.59 -3.21
N THR A 246 12.02 17.79 -3.17
CA THR A 246 11.33 17.34 -4.37
C THR A 246 9.84 17.56 -4.20
N LEU A 247 9.23 18.24 -5.16
CA LEU A 247 7.80 18.49 -5.21
C LEU A 247 7.24 17.94 -6.53
N HIS A 248 6.39 16.92 -6.43
CA HIS A 248 5.61 16.37 -7.54
C HIS A 248 4.20 16.97 -7.49
N VAL A 249 3.91 17.91 -8.40
CA VAL A 249 2.63 18.61 -8.45
C VAL A 249 1.78 18.12 -9.60
N PHE A 250 0.50 17.94 -9.34
CA PHE A 250 -0.56 17.76 -10.33
C PHE A 250 -1.48 18.98 -10.30
N TYR A 251 -1.89 19.44 -11.49
CA TYR A 251 -2.71 20.64 -11.65
C TYR A 251 -3.59 20.52 -12.91
N GLU A 252 -4.91 20.57 -12.74
CA GLU A 252 -5.87 20.20 -13.80
C GLU A 252 -6.34 21.36 -14.69
N ASN A 253 -5.57 22.42 -14.87
CA ASN A 253 -5.98 23.51 -15.78
C ASN A 253 -5.52 23.26 -17.23
N ASP A 254 -5.55 22.00 -17.64
CA ASP A 254 -5.03 21.44 -18.88
C ASP A 254 -5.94 21.66 -20.10
N LYS A 255 -6.57 22.84 -20.17
CA LYS A 255 -6.92 23.35 -21.49
C LYS A 255 -5.59 23.61 -22.21
N ARG A 256 -5.26 22.76 -23.19
CA ARG A 256 -3.96 22.59 -23.89
C ARG A 256 -3.18 23.87 -24.24
N ASN A 257 -3.78 25.05 -24.19
CA ASN A 257 -3.15 26.30 -24.58
C ASN A 257 -2.45 27.08 -23.44
N ASN A 258 -2.71 26.80 -22.16
CA ASN A 258 -2.14 27.60 -21.04
C ASN A 258 -1.02 26.90 -20.24
N GLN A 259 -0.56 25.71 -20.66
CA GLN A 259 0.43 24.96 -19.89
C GLN A 259 1.86 25.54 -19.94
N TYR A 260 2.22 26.26 -21.01
CA TYR A 260 3.54 26.91 -21.11
C TYR A 260 3.74 28.03 -20.10
N ASP A 261 2.64 28.61 -19.60
CA ASP A 261 2.70 29.72 -18.66
C ASP A 261 3.12 29.25 -17.28
N LEU A 262 2.71 28.07 -16.82
CA LEU A 262 3.02 27.63 -15.45
C LEU A 262 4.51 27.41 -15.23
N VAL A 263 5.19 26.70 -16.15
CA VAL A 263 6.64 26.48 -16.03
C VAL A 263 7.39 27.80 -16.10
N LYS A 264 7.02 28.71 -17.02
CA LYS A 264 7.64 30.04 -17.12
C LYS A 264 7.41 30.88 -15.86
N VAL A 265 6.19 30.86 -15.32
CA VAL A 265 5.85 31.52 -14.06
C VAL A 265 6.71 30.97 -12.93
N LEU A 266 6.79 29.64 -12.78
CA LEU A 266 7.62 29.02 -11.75
C LEU A 266 9.11 29.34 -11.95
N GLN A 267 9.63 29.32 -13.18
CA GLN A 267 11.01 29.71 -13.50
C GLN A 267 11.28 31.19 -13.20
N HIS A 268 10.27 32.06 -13.32
CA HIS A 268 10.41 33.48 -12.99
C HIS A 268 10.48 33.71 -11.47
N TYR A 269 9.72 32.95 -10.69
CA TYR A 269 9.67 33.12 -9.23
C TYR A 269 10.72 32.30 -8.47
N LEU A 270 11.11 31.13 -8.99
CA LEU A 270 12.07 30.25 -8.33
C LEU A 270 13.50 30.64 -8.73
N LEU A 271 14.36 30.75 -7.72
CA LEU A 271 15.80 30.96 -7.92
C LEU A 271 16.39 29.81 -8.76
N SER A 272 17.56 30.05 -9.37
CA SER A 272 18.29 29.08 -10.21
C SER A 272 18.66 27.76 -9.53
N THR A 273 18.38 27.63 -8.23
CA THR A 273 18.57 26.40 -7.46
C THR A 273 17.52 25.34 -7.76
N TRP A 274 16.38 25.68 -8.37
CA TRP A 274 15.32 24.71 -8.64
C TRP A 274 15.31 24.23 -10.10
N THR A 275 15.37 22.92 -10.29
CA THR A 275 15.13 22.27 -11.57
C THR A 275 13.64 21.94 -11.70
N ILE A 276 13.01 22.41 -12.78
CA ILE A 276 11.61 22.13 -13.08
C ILE A 276 11.54 21.19 -14.28
N THR A 277 11.12 19.96 -14.05
CA THR A 277 10.89 18.97 -15.10
C THR A 277 9.40 18.74 -15.28
N ARG A 278 8.95 18.81 -16.53
CA ARG A 278 7.54 18.58 -16.88
C ARG A 278 7.37 17.21 -17.51
N PHE A 279 6.32 16.51 -17.08
CA PHE A 279 5.86 15.25 -17.65
C PHE A 279 4.51 15.45 -18.34
N CYS A 280 4.07 14.43 -19.07
CA CYS A 280 2.74 14.40 -19.68
C CYS A 280 1.64 14.53 -18.62
N TYR A 281 0.47 15.07 -18.99
CA TYR A 281 -0.74 15.17 -18.15
C TYR A 281 -0.64 16.09 -16.94
N GLY A 282 0.04 17.23 -17.08
CA GLY A 282 0.06 18.27 -16.04
C GLY A 282 0.89 17.92 -14.79
N HIS A 283 1.73 16.89 -14.86
CA HIS A 283 2.66 16.51 -13.80
C HIS A 283 3.95 17.33 -13.90
N ILE A 284 4.31 18.03 -12.82
CA ILE A 284 5.53 18.81 -12.71
C ILE A 284 6.35 18.29 -11.54
N ILE A 285 7.64 18.08 -11.76
CA ILE A 285 8.63 17.79 -10.73
C ILE A 285 9.49 19.02 -10.53
N ILE A 286 9.62 19.49 -9.29
CA ILE A 286 10.45 20.63 -8.92
C ILE A 286 11.48 20.13 -7.89
N GLN A 287 12.76 20.28 -8.18
CA GLN A 287 13.88 19.75 -7.38
C GLN A 287 14.86 20.86 -6.99
N SER A 288 15.22 20.96 -5.71
CA SER A 288 16.24 21.90 -5.19
C SER A 288 17.61 21.27 -5.02
#